data_AF-A0A6B3FA60-F1
#
_entry.id   AF-A0A6B3FA60-F1
#
_cell.length_a   1.000
_cell.length_b   1.000
_cell.length_c   1.000
_cell.angle_alpha   90.00
_cell.angle_beta   90.00
_cell.angle_gamma   90.00
#
_symmetry.space_group_name_H-M   'P 1'
#
loop_
_entity.id
_entity.type
_entity.pdbx_description
1 polymer ?
#
loop_
_entity_poly.entity_id
_entity_poly.type
_entity_poly.pdbx_seq_one_letter_code
_entity_poly.pdbx_strand_id
1 'polypeptide(L)'
;LLGGVITDTSWLGWRWCFYVGVPFAIIAIIVLQKTLHLPVVKRKVKVDWAGAFFVAAAVSLLLLWVTFAGDKYDWLSWQTAAMLAGAVVLGVIFVFIESKAAEPIIPMRLFRNRTI
;
A
#
# COMPACT_ATOMS: atom_id res chain seq x y z
N LEU A 1 2.59 -19.10 -15.11
CA LEU A 1 3.09 -20.47 -15.38
C LEU A 1 4.30 -20.84 -14.51
N LEU A 2 5.33 -20.00 -14.35
CA LEU A 2 6.49 -20.28 -13.49
C LEU A 2 6.16 -20.47 -11.98
N GLY A 3 5.23 -19.70 -11.44
CA GLY A 3 4.83 -19.80 -10.02
C GLY A 3 4.25 -21.17 -9.64
N GLY A 4 3.45 -21.78 -10.51
CA GLY A 4 2.85 -23.10 -10.29
C GLY A 4 3.88 -24.24 -10.27
N VAL A 5 4.87 -24.18 -11.17
CA VAL A 5 5.98 -25.15 -11.20
C VAL A 5 6.83 -25.05 -9.91
N ILE A 6 7.03 -23.84 -9.39
CA ILE A 6 7.78 -23.61 -8.15
C ILE A 6 7.01 -24.12 -6.93
N THR A 7 5.67 -24.08 -6.92
CA THR A 7 4.85 -24.54 -5.78
C THR A 7 4.56 -26.04 -5.80
N ASP A 8 4.46 -26.66 -6.98
CA ASP A 8 4.11 -28.08 -7.15
C ASP A 8 5.34 -29.00 -7.13
N THR A 9 6.55 -28.44 -7.13
CA THR A 9 7.78 -29.23 -7.03
C THR A 9 7.99 -29.65 -5.57
N SER A 10 7.93 -30.96 -5.28
CA SER A 10 7.99 -31.53 -3.92
C SER A 10 9.19 -31.09 -3.05
N TRP A 11 10.27 -30.57 -3.64
CA TRP A 11 11.44 -30.03 -2.93
C TRP A 11 11.50 -28.48 -2.88
N LEU A 12 10.79 -27.77 -3.78
CA LEU A 12 10.57 -26.32 -3.68
C LEU A 12 9.16 -26.11 -3.13
N GLY A 13 9.04 -25.90 -1.83
CA GLY A 13 7.77 -25.41 -1.29
C GLY A 13 7.45 -24.00 -1.81
N TRP A 14 6.19 -23.58 -1.68
CA TRP A 14 5.68 -22.24 -2.01
C TRP A 14 6.54 -21.05 -1.53
N ARG A 15 7.32 -21.26 -0.46
CA ARG A 15 8.28 -20.28 0.09
C ARG A 15 9.34 -19.84 -0.93
N TRP A 16 9.68 -20.69 -1.89
CA TRP A 16 10.66 -20.36 -2.93
C TRP A 16 10.21 -19.27 -3.90
N CYS A 17 8.90 -18.99 -3.99
CA CYS A 17 8.41 -17.83 -4.72
C CYS A 17 9.00 -16.51 -4.19
N PHE A 18 9.33 -16.43 -2.89
CA PHE A 18 9.98 -15.26 -2.30
C PHE A 18 11.49 -15.22 -2.60
N TYR A 19 12.16 -16.37 -2.55
CA TYR A 19 13.61 -16.45 -2.78
C TYR A 19 14.00 -16.21 -4.24
N VAL A 20 13.14 -16.56 -5.21
CA VAL A 20 13.39 -16.30 -6.63
C VAL A 20 13.46 -14.80 -6.93
N GLY A 21 12.70 -13.96 -6.22
CA GLY A 21 12.75 -12.51 -6.40
C GLY A 21 14.01 -11.85 -5.83
N VAL A 22 14.63 -12.45 -4.81
CA VAL A 22 15.81 -11.90 -4.12
C VAL A 22 16.99 -11.63 -5.06
N PRO A 23 17.47 -12.57 -5.90
CA PRO A 23 18.59 -12.28 -6.80
C PRO A 23 18.26 -11.16 -7.80
N PHE A 24 17.03 -11.10 -8.31
CA PHE A 24 16.60 -10.00 -9.18
C PHE A 24 16.61 -8.65 -8.46
N ALA A 25 16.12 -8.60 -7.22
CA ALA A 25 16.14 -7.39 -6.40
C ALA A 25 17.59 -6.92 -6.13
N ILE A 26 18.50 -7.85 -5.81
CA ILE A 26 19.92 -7.54 -5.59
C ILE A 26 20.54 -6.96 -6.88
N ILE A 27 20.32 -7.61 -8.03
CA ILE A 27 20.83 -7.13 -9.33
C ILE A 27 20.27 -5.74 -9.63
N ALA A 28 18.97 -5.52 -9.44
CA ALA A 28 18.34 -4.23 -9.65
C ALA A 28 18.98 -3.14 -8.77
N ILE A 29 19.22 -3.42 -7.49
CA ILE A 29 19.90 -2.49 -6.57
C ILE A 29 21.32 -2.15 -7.06
N ILE A 30 22.11 -3.15 -7.47
CA ILE A 30 23.47 -2.95 -7.98
C ILE A 30 23.45 -2.08 -9.24
N VAL A 31 22.55 -2.38 -10.18
CA VAL A 31 22.40 -1.60 -11.43
C VAL A 31 21.99 -0.17 -11.11
N LEU A 32 21.03 0.03 -10.20
CA LEU A 32 20.57 1.35 -9.79
C LEU A 32 21.73 2.14 -9.17
N GLN A 33 22.50 1.56 -8.25
CA GLN A 33 23.65 2.21 -7.62
C GLN A 33 24.73 2.62 -8.64
N LYS A 34 24.93 1.81 -9.70
CA LYS A 34 25.94 2.09 -10.74
C LYS A 34 25.48 3.07 -11.81
N THR A 35 24.20 3.08 -12.15
CA THR A 35 23.70 3.84 -13.32
C THR A 35 22.96 5.11 -12.92
N LEU A 36 22.34 5.13 -11.74
CA LEU A 36 21.48 6.22 -11.30
C LEU A 36 22.28 7.40 -10.73
N HIS A 37 22.79 8.24 -11.62
CA HIS A 37 23.43 9.51 -11.28
C HIS A 37 22.37 10.62 -11.26
N LEU A 38 21.57 10.69 -10.19
CA LEU A 38 20.60 11.78 -10.04
C LEU A 38 21.28 13.03 -9.46
N PRO A 39 21.08 14.22 -10.04
CA PRO A 39 21.46 15.46 -9.38
C PRO A 39 20.67 15.57 -8.08
N VAL A 40 21.38 15.55 -6.94
CA VAL A 40 20.76 15.64 -5.62
C VAL A 40 20.29 17.07 -5.39
N VAL A 41 19.09 17.38 -5.88
CA VAL A 41 18.41 18.63 -5.52
C VAL A 41 17.88 18.46 -4.10
N LYS A 42 18.60 18.98 -3.11
CA LYS A 42 18.15 19.02 -1.71
C LYS A 42 16.94 19.96 -1.60
N ARG A 43 15.74 19.41 -1.80
CA ARG A 43 14.48 20.07 -1.47
C ARG A 43 14.17 19.81 0.01
N LYS A 44 13.67 20.83 0.73
CA LYS A 44 13.06 20.62 2.05
C LYS A 44 11.76 19.86 1.85
N VAL A 45 11.82 18.54 1.99
CA VAL A 45 10.64 17.68 1.94
C VAL A 45 9.90 17.81 3.27
N LYS A 46 8.62 18.16 3.24
CA LYS A 46 7.74 18.18 4.40
C LYS A 46 6.95 16.88 4.42
N VAL A 47 7.17 16.08 5.46
CA VAL A 47 6.43 14.83 5.67
C VAL A 47 4.97 15.14 5.99
N ASP A 48 4.04 14.55 5.24
CA ASP A 48 2.60 14.62 5.53
C ASP A 48 2.21 13.59 6.61
N TRP A 49 2.44 13.95 7.86
CA TRP A 49 2.07 13.13 9.02
C TRP A 49 0.56 12.94 9.16
N ALA A 50 -0.23 13.94 8.77
CA ALA A 50 -1.68 13.88 8.89
C ALA A 50 -2.24 12.91 7.84
N GLY A 51 -1.85 13.06 6.57
CA GLY A 51 -2.21 12.14 5.50
C GLY A 51 -1.81 10.71 5.85
N ALA A 52 -0.57 10.49 6.30
CA ALA A 52 -0.07 9.18 6.73
C ALA A 52 -0.90 8.56 7.87
N PHE A 53 -1.32 9.36 8.87
CA PHE A 53 -2.14 8.88 9.96
C PHE A 53 -3.55 8.46 9.49
N PHE A 54 -4.23 9.31 8.72
CA PHE A 54 -5.61 9.03 8.29
C PHE A 54 -5.68 7.84 7.33
N VAL A 55 -4.71 7.69 6.42
CA VAL A 55 -4.68 6.51 5.54
C VAL A 55 -4.40 5.23 6.32
N ALA A 56 -3.45 5.27 7.27
CA ALA A 56 -3.15 4.11 8.11
C ALA A 56 -4.37 3.72 8.95
N ALA A 57 -5.04 4.69 9.59
CA ALA A 57 -6.24 4.45 10.38
C ALA A 57 -7.39 3.88 9.54
N ALA A 58 -7.65 4.42 8.34
CA ALA A 58 -8.70 3.93 7.45
C ALA A 58 -8.45 2.47 7.03
N VAL A 59 -7.22 2.15 6.62
CA VAL A 59 -6.84 0.80 6.21
C VAL A 59 -6.89 -0.18 7.39
N SER A 60 -6.35 0.22 8.55
CA SER A 60 -6.42 -0.60 9.76
C SER A 60 -7.86 -0.90 10.15
N LEU A 61 -8.77 0.08 10.06
CA LEU A 61 -10.18 -0.12 10.39
C LEU A 61 -10.87 -1.10 9.43
N LEU A 62 -10.58 -1.01 8.13
CA LEU A 62 -11.07 -1.99 7.14
C LEU A 62 -10.52 -3.39 7.41
N LEU A 63 -9.23 -3.51 7.76
CA LEU A 63 -8.62 -4.80 8.09
C LEU A 63 -9.26 -5.41 9.34
N LEU A 64 -9.48 -4.62 10.39
CA LEU A 64 -10.19 -5.08 11.58
C LEU A 64 -11.62 -5.50 11.26
N TRP A 65 -12.29 -4.80 10.34
CA TRP A 65 -13.61 -5.18 9.87
C TRP A 65 -13.60 -6.57 9.22
N VAL A 66 -12.78 -6.76 8.18
CA VAL A 66 -12.68 -8.04 7.46
C VAL A 66 -12.21 -9.19 8.38
N THR A 67 -11.34 -8.89 9.35
CA THR A 67 -10.81 -9.90 10.28
C THR A 67 -11.88 -10.41 11.25
N PHE A 68 -12.79 -9.54 11.70
CA PHE A 68 -13.77 -9.90 12.74
C PHE A 68 -15.17 -10.19 12.19
N ALA A 69 -15.49 -9.75 10.97
CA ALA A 69 -16.75 -10.05 10.32
C ALA A 69 -16.90 -11.56 10.07
N GLY A 70 -17.98 -12.15 10.59
CA GLY A 70 -18.24 -13.59 10.55
C GLY A 70 -17.66 -14.39 11.71
N ASP A 71 -16.83 -13.78 12.58
CA ASP A 71 -16.32 -14.41 13.81
C ASP A 71 -16.91 -13.75 15.07
N LYS A 72 -16.75 -12.42 15.21
CA LYS A 72 -17.23 -11.67 16.39
C LYS A 72 -18.57 -10.98 16.20
N TYR A 73 -18.93 -10.68 14.96
CA TYR A 73 -20.20 -10.08 14.58
C TYR A 73 -20.54 -10.46 13.15
N ASP A 74 -21.82 -10.44 12.81
CA ASP A 74 -22.28 -10.78 11.47
C ASP A 74 -21.84 -9.75 10.44
N TRP A 75 -21.70 -10.22 9.19
CA TRP A 75 -21.45 -9.37 8.04
C TRP A 75 -22.50 -8.25 7.92
N LEU A 76 -23.77 -8.55 8.19
CA LEU A 76 -24.86 -7.56 8.22
C LEU A 76 -25.19 -7.16 9.66
N SER A 77 -24.33 -6.35 10.27
CA SER A 77 -24.50 -5.87 11.65
C SER A 77 -24.24 -4.38 11.78
N TRP A 78 -24.67 -3.77 12.89
CA TRP A 78 -24.42 -2.36 13.16
C TRP A 78 -22.92 -2.07 13.32
N GLN A 79 -22.14 -3.04 13.83
CA GLN A 79 -20.68 -2.95 13.94
C GLN A 79 -20.04 -2.85 12.56
N THR A 80 -20.45 -3.71 11.61
CA THR A 80 -20.02 -3.60 10.20
C THR A 80 -20.34 -2.21 9.64
N ALA A 81 -21.58 -1.74 9.84
CA ALA A 81 -21.97 -0.42 9.35
C ALA A 81 -21.11 0.70 9.96
N ALA A 82 -20.82 0.64 11.27
CA ALA A 82 -19.98 1.62 11.95
C ALA A 82 -18.53 1.60 11.47
N MET A 83 -17.94 0.41 11.27
CA MET A 83 -16.55 0.28 10.83
C MET A 83 -16.37 0.68 9.36
N LEU A 84 -17.28 0.29 8.47
CA LEU A 84 -17.27 0.73 7.08
C LEU A 84 -17.51 2.23 6.97
N ALA A 85 -18.51 2.77 7.66
CA ALA A 85 -18.77 4.21 7.66
C ALA A 85 -17.57 4.98 8.22
N GLY A 86 -16.97 4.51 9.32
CA GLY A 86 -15.75 5.09 9.89
C GLY A 86 -14.58 5.08 8.90
N ALA A 87 -14.38 3.97 8.18
CA ALA A 87 -13.32 3.86 7.19
C ALA A 87 -13.53 4.81 6.01
N VAL A 88 -14.77 4.95 5.53
CA VAL A 88 -15.12 5.92 4.49
C VAL A 88 -14.89 7.34 4.97
N VAL A 89 -15.30 7.69 6.19
CA VAL A 89 -15.08 9.02 6.76
C VAL A 89 -13.59 9.33 6.88
N LEU A 90 -12.80 8.41 7.42
CA LEU A 90 -11.34 8.56 7.50
C LEU A 90 -10.70 8.69 6.11
N GLY A 91 -11.17 7.92 5.13
CA GLY A 91 -10.72 8.01 3.74
C GLY A 91 -11.06 9.35 3.08
N VAL A 92 -12.25 9.91 3.33
CA VAL A 92 -12.64 11.24 2.85
C VAL A 92 -11.79 12.33 3.51
N ILE A 93 -11.54 12.22 4.83
CA ILE A 93 -10.66 13.15 5.54
C ILE A 93 -9.24 13.08 4.98
N PHE A 94 -8.72 11.87 4.73
CA PHE A 94 -7.43 11.66 4.06
C PHE A 94 -7.40 12.37 2.71
N VAL A 95 -8.37 12.12 1.83
CA VAL A 95 -8.47 12.77 0.51
C VAL A 95 -8.48 14.30 0.62
N PHE A 96 -9.21 14.84 1.60
CA PHE A 96 -9.27 16.29 1.82
C PHE A 96 -7.93 16.86 2.29
N ILE A 97 -7.26 16.19 3.23
CA ILE A 97 -5.93 16.59 3.72
C ILE A 97 -4.91 16.52 2.58
N GLU A 98 -4.91 15.41 1.85
CA GLU A 98 -4.00 15.16 0.74
C GLU A 98 -4.18 16.18 -0.38
N SER A 99 -5.42 16.61 -0.65
CA SER A 99 -5.71 17.65 -1.64
C SER A 99 -5.14 19.02 -1.27
N LYS A 100 -4.92 19.27 0.02
CA LYS A 100 -4.36 20.52 0.56
C LYS A 100 -2.90 20.41 0.98
N ALA A 101 -2.35 19.19 1.02
CA ALA A 101 -0.98 18.93 1.42
C ALA A 101 -0.01 19.59 0.43
N ALA A 102 1.02 20.26 0.96
CA ALA A 102 2.05 20.89 0.14
C ALA A 102 2.91 19.84 -0.60
N GLU A 103 3.04 18.65 -0.03
CA GLU A 103 3.76 17.50 -0.57
C GLU A 103 2.95 16.22 -0.31
N PRO A 104 1.93 15.95 -1.15
CA PRO A 104 1.10 14.77 -1.00
C PRO A 104 1.90 13.48 -1.27
N ILE A 105 1.65 12.47 -0.46
CA ILE A 105 2.09 11.07 -0.64
C ILE A 105 1.54 10.51 -1.95
N ILE A 106 0.27 10.80 -2.26
CA ILE A 106 -0.41 10.39 -3.50
C ILE A 106 -0.72 11.65 -4.31
N PRO A 107 0.08 11.97 -5.35
CA PRO A 107 -0.18 13.14 -6.18
C PRO A 107 -1.52 12.96 -6.89
N MET A 108 -2.55 13.70 -6.48
CA MET A 108 -3.89 13.66 -7.10
C MET A 108 -3.88 13.93 -8.62
N ARG A 109 -2.79 14.54 -9.13
CA ARG A 109 -2.54 14.69 -10.57
C ARG A 109 -2.40 13.37 -11.33
N LEU A 110 -1.99 12.27 -10.68
CA LEU A 110 -1.92 10.93 -11.30
C LEU A 110 -3.31 10.46 -11.71
N PHE A 111 -4.32 10.61 -10.86
CA PHE A 111 -5.69 10.20 -11.16
C PHE A 111 -6.37 11.04 -12.25
N ARG A 112 -5.85 12.25 -12.53
CA ARG A 112 -6.33 13.11 -13.61
C ARG A 112 -5.75 12.71 -14.97
N ASN A 113 -4.66 11.94 -15.00
CA ASN A 113 -3.98 11.59 -16.24
C ASN A 113 -4.44 10.20 -16.70
N ARG A 114 -5.29 10.17 -17.73
CA ARG A 114 -5.86 8.93 -18.29
C ARG A 114 -4.89 8.10 -19.15
N THR A 115 -3.64 8.55 -19.29
CA THR A 115 -2.74 8.06 -20.36
C THR A 115 -1.32 7.71 -19.85
N ILE A 116 -1.16 7.35 -18.59
CA ILE A 116 0.05 6.65 -18.11
C ILE A 116 -0.35 5.25 -17.67
#